data_AF-A0A2E9VT02-F1
#
_entry.id   AF-A0A2E9VT02-F1
#
_cell.length_a   1.000
_cell.length_b   1.000
_cell.length_c   1.000
_cell.angle_alpha   90.00
_cell.angle_beta   90.00
_cell.angle_gamma   90.00
#
_symmetry.space_group_name_H-M   'P 1'
#
loop_
_entity.id
_entity.type
_entity.pdbx_description
1 polymer ?
#
loop_
_entity_poly.entity_id
_entity_poly.type
_entity_poly.pdbx_seq_one_letter_code
_entity_poly.pdbx_strand_id
1 'polypeptide(L)'
;MLFKDSAIVPSQGSIDRRTYPLAVVYGVRESKLSWKAVLLELKQRGLTTAPKLAIGDEAIGFWSALREVFPETRTQRCTVHKTANVLNQLPKKVQPQAKGMLHEIWNSPTKADAEKAFDLFVKSYQPKYYKATD
;
A
#
# COMPACT_ATOMS: atom_id res chain seq x y z
N MET A 1 -16.78 10.73 1.91
CA MET A 1 -16.46 9.79 3.01
C MET A 1 -15.16 9.10 2.63
N LEU A 2 -14.03 9.50 3.21
CA LEU A 2 -12.74 8.85 2.95
C LEU A 2 -12.68 7.60 3.83
N PHE A 3 -12.86 6.43 3.23
CA PHE A 3 -12.60 5.16 3.91
C PHE A 3 -11.08 5.03 4.04
N LYS A 4 -10.59 5.08 5.28
CA LYS A 4 -9.17 4.89 5.60
C LYS A 4 -8.88 3.40 5.63
N ASP A 5 -8.66 2.80 4.46
CA ASP A 5 -8.26 1.40 4.37
C ASP A 5 -6.76 1.29 4.64
N SER A 6 -6.40 1.17 5.92
CA SER A 6 -5.06 0.78 6.36
C SER A 6 -5.20 -0.53 7.12
N ALA A 7 -5.02 -1.64 6.41
CA ALA A 7 -4.93 -2.95 7.04
C ALA A 7 -3.58 -3.04 7.78
N ILE A 8 -3.60 -2.77 9.09
CA ILE A 8 -2.51 -3.19 9.97
C ILE A 8 -2.72 -4.69 10.19
N VAL A 9 -1.90 -5.51 9.53
CA VAL A 9 -1.91 -6.96 9.72
C VAL A 9 -1.36 -7.25 11.11
N PRO A 10 -2.12 -7.92 12.00
CA PRO A 10 -1.60 -8.24 13.32
C PRO A 10 -0.48 -9.27 13.17
N SER A 11 0.69 -8.97 13.74
CA SER A 11 1.70 -9.98 14.01
C SER A 11 1.66 -10.36 15.48
N GLN A 12 0.88 -11.39 15.82
CA GLN A 12 1.25 -12.43 16.81
C GLN A 12 0.10 -13.46 16.94
N GLY A 13 0.39 -14.71 16.60
CA GLY A 13 -0.16 -15.87 17.32
C GLY A 13 -1.52 -16.46 16.92
N SER A 14 -2.32 -15.89 16.00
CA SER A 14 -3.52 -16.60 15.55
C SER A 14 -3.17 -17.63 14.48
N ILE A 15 -3.30 -18.92 14.85
CA ILE A 15 -3.25 -20.09 13.94
C ILE A 15 -4.29 -19.96 12.80
N ASP A 16 -5.27 -19.08 13.00
CA ASP A 16 -6.31 -18.70 12.07
C ASP A 16 -5.86 -17.50 11.21
N ARG A 17 -5.70 -17.72 9.89
CA ARG A 17 -5.32 -16.70 8.88
C ARG A 17 -6.42 -15.66 8.61
N ARG A 18 -7.23 -15.31 9.62
CA ARG A 18 -8.31 -14.34 9.49
C ARG A 18 -7.78 -12.92 9.61
N THR A 19 -8.36 -12.05 8.80
CA THR A 19 -8.13 -10.61 8.81
C THR A 19 -9.27 -9.91 9.52
N TYR A 20 -8.97 -9.00 10.44
CA TYR A 20 -9.95 -8.21 11.17
C TYR A 20 -9.64 -6.72 11.06
N PRO A 21 -10.66 -5.86 10.89
CA PRO A 21 -10.45 -4.42 10.99
C PRO A 21 -10.05 -4.05 12.42
N LEU A 22 -8.92 -3.34 12.59
CA LEU A 22 -8.43 -2.95 13.91
C LEU A 22 -8.97 -1.60 14.37
N ALA A 23 -9.21 -0.66 13.45
CA ALA A 23 -9.73 0.66 13.75
C ALA A 23 -10.52 1.22 12.57
N VAL A 24 -11.60 1.95 12.87
CA VAL A 24 -12.34 2.78 11.92
C VAL A 24 -12.55 4.12 12.60
N VAL A 25 -11.95 5.17 12.06
CA VAL A 25 -11.97 6.50 12.68
C VAL A 25 -12.38 7.54 11.66
N TYR A 26 -13.38 8.35 12.04
CA TYR A 26 -13.77 9.50 11.23
C TYR A 26 -12.67 10.55 11.25
N GLY A 27 -12.21 10.97 10.08
CA GLY A 27 -11.17 11.98 9.95
C GLY A 27 -11.60 13.12 9.04
N VAL A 28 -11.37 14.36 9.48
CA VAL A 28 -11.59 15.56 8.64
C VAL A 28 -10.43 15.75 7.64
N ARG A 29 -9.21 15.31 8.00
CA ARG A 29 -8.01 15.33 7.15
C ARG A 29 -7.11 14.12 7.44
N GLU A 30 -6.29 13.73 6.47
CA GLU A 30 -5.23 12.72 6.64
C GLU A 30 -3.98 13.31 7.32
N SER A 31 -4.18 13.99 8.44
CA SER A 31 -3.11 14.63 9.18
C SER A 31 -2.28 13.62 9.98
N LYS A 32 -1.02 13.96 10.22
CA LYS A 32 -0.14 13.21 11.15
C LYS A 32 -0.78 13.04 12.52
N LEU A 33 -1.37 14.10 13.07
CA LEU A 33 -2.00 14.07 14.39
C LEU A 33 -3.15 13.05 14.45
N SER A 34 -4.02 13.05 13.44
CA SER A 34 -5.13 12.09 13.36
C SER A 34 -4.63 10.64 13.28
N TRP A 35 -3.59 10.38 12.50
CA TRP A 35 -3.00 9.04 12.40
C TRP A 35 -2.28 8.60 13.67
N LYS A 36 -1.57 9.53 14.33
CA LYS A 36 -0.89 9.25 15.61
C LYS A 36 -1.88 8.86 16.69
N ALA A 37 -3.04 9.53 16.76
CA ALA A 37 -4.11 9.18 17.70
C ALA A 37 -4.56 7.72 17.50
N VAL A 38 -4.84 7.31 16.25
CA VAL A 38 -5.23 5.92 15.94
C VAL A 38 -4.15 4.91 16.36
N LEU A 39 -2.88 5.19 16.03
CA LEU A 39 -1.79 4.27 16.36
C LEU A 39 -1.56 4.15 17.88
N LEU A 40 -1.72 5.23 18.63
CA LEU A 40 -1.62 5.20 20.09
C LEU A 40 -2.80 4.47 20.74
N GLU A 41 -4.02 4.64 20.21
CA GLU A 41 -5.20 3.89 20.66
C GLU A 41 -4.99 2.38 20.45
N LEU A 42 -4.42 1.98 19.31
CA LEU A 42 -4.08 0.57 19.06
C LEU A 42 -3.07 0.03 20.07
N LYS A 43 -2.05 0.81 20.47
CA LYS A 43 -1.12 0.42 21.53
C LYS A 43 -1.83 0.22 22.87
N GLN A 44 -2.72 1.15 23.23
CA GLN A 44 -3.52 1.05 24.46
C GLN A 44 -4.43 -0.19 24.45
N ARG A 45 -4.94 -0.57 23.28
CA ARG A 45 -5.75 -1.79 23.08
C ARG A 45 -4.93 -3.09 23.00
N GLY A 46 -3.61 -3.02 23.17
CA GLY A 46 -2.74 -4.19 23.27
C GLY A 46 -1.85 -4.48 22.06
N LEU A 47 -1.80 -3.60 21.04
CA LEU A 47 -0.79 -3.68 19.97
C LEU A 47 0.57 -3.19 20.49
N THR A 48 1.18 -3.95 21.39
CA THR A 48 2.43 -3.60 22.07
C THR A 48 3.65 -3.87 21.18
N THR A 49 3.60 -4.93 20.38
CA THR A 49 4.63 -5.27 19.40
C THR A 49 4.44 -4.46 18.12
N ALA A 50 5.52 -3.83 17.64
CA ALA A 50 5.50 -3.12 16.36
C ALA A 50 5.15 -4.08 15.20
N PRO A 51 4.22 -3.73 14.30
CA PRO A 51 3.99 -4.50 13.10
C PRO A 51 5.26 -4.64 12.28
N LYS A 52 5.50 -5.80 11.68
CA LYS A 52 6.68 -6.02 10.82
C LYS A 52 6.63 -5.19 9.54
N LEU A 53 5.43 -4.93 9.03
CA LEU A 53 5.18 -4.25 7.77
C LEU A 53 3.89 -3.43 7.85
N ALA A 54 3.95 -2.17 7.42
CA ALA A 54 2.79 -1.34 7.15
C ALA A 54 2.66 -1.11 5.64
N ILE A 55 1.46 -1.33 5.12
CA ILE A 55 1.12 -1.14 3.70
C ILE A 55 0.08 -0.03 3.58
N GLY A 56 0.29 0.94 2.69
CA GLY A 56 -0.61 2.07 2.48
C GLY A 56 -0.40 2.74 1.11
N ASP A 57 -1.29 3.65 0.74
CA ASP A 57 -1.15 4.46 -0.48
C ASP A 57 -0.92 5.93 -0.12
N GLU A 58 0.27 6.45 -0.43
CA GLU A 58 0.67 7.87 -0.36
C GLU A 58 0.19 8.71 0.86
N ALA A 59 -0.15 8.06 1.97
CA ALA A 59 -0.67 8.71 3.17
C ALA A 59 0.47 9.35 3.99
N ILE A 60 0.92 10.54 3.59
CA ILE A 60 2.06 11.24 4.22
C ILE A 60 1.88 11.39 5.74
N GLY A 61 0.68 11.76 6.20
CA GLY A 61 0.36 11.86 7.62
C GLY A 61 0.52 10.53 8.36
N PHE A 62 0.10 9.43 7.73
CA PHE A 62 0.25 8.09 8.29
C PHE A 62 1.72 7.71 8.41
N TRP A 63 2.51 7.89 7.35
CA TRP A 63 3.94 7.57 7.36
C TRP A 63 4.71 8.37 8.41
N SER A 64 4.37 9.64 8.58
CA SER A 64 4.99 10.48 9.61
C SER A 64 4.61 10.02 11.02
N ALA A 65 3.35 9.65 11.25
CA ALA A 65 2.90 9.14 12.56
C ALA A 65 3.48 7.75 12.86
N LEU A 66 3.54 6.87 11.86
CA LEU A 66 4.06 5.51 11.99
C LEU A 66 5.52 5.51 12.44
N ARG A 67 6.37 6.33 11.83
CA ARG A 67 7.79 6.45 12.21
C ARG A 67 7.99 6.93 13.65
N GLU A 68 7.03 7.67 14.21
CA GLU A 68 7.10 8.09 15.62
C GLU A 68 6.60 7.01 16.58
N VAL A 69 5.52 6.30 16.23
CA VAL A 69 4.86 5.35 17.16
C VAL A 69 5.48 3.95 17.09
N PHE A 70 5.91 3.55 15.89
CA PHE A 70 6.50 2.25 15.58
C PHE A 70 7.70 2.40 14.61
N PRO A 71 8.85 2.91 15.09
CA PRO A 71 10.01 3.20 14.23
C PRO A 71 10.60 1.96 13.54
N GLU A 72 10.45 0.78 14.12
CA GLU A 72 10.93 -0.50 13.57
C GLU A 72 10.04 -1.07 12.45
N THR A 73 8.85 -0.50 12.23
CA THR A 73 7.91 -1.00 11.22
C THR A 73 8.40 -0.63 9.82
N ARG A 74 8.63 -1.65 8.98
CA ARG A 74 8.94 -1.44 7.55
C ARG A 74 7.72 -0.89 6.82
N THR A 75 7.94 -0.06 5.82
CA THR A 75 6.87 0.53 5.01
C THR A 75 6.89 0.01 3.59
N GLN A 76 5.72 -0.26 3.03
CA GLN A 76 5.54 -0.64 1.62
C GLN A 76 4.34 0.08 1.03
N ARG A 77 4.41 0.41 -0.26
CA ARG A 77 3.26 0.92 -0.99
C ARG A 77 2.30 -0.20 -1.37
N CYS A 78 1.00 0.03 -1.23
CA CYS A 78 -0.03 -0.92 -1.64
C CYS A 78 -0.02 -1.12 -3.16
N THR A 79 0.26 -2.34 -3.61
CA THR A 79 0.28 -2.70 -5.05
C THR A 79 -1.10 -2.65 -5.68
N VAL A 80 -2.18 -2.88 -4.90
CA VAL A 80 -3.57 -2.75 -5.38
C VAL A 80 -3.86 -1.30 -5.77
N HIS A 81 -3.58 -0.35 -4.86
CA HIS A 81 -3.76 1.07 -5.15
C HIS A 81 -2.80 1.57 -6.24
N LYS A 82 -1.52 1.17 -6.21
CA LYS A 82 -0.58 1.55 -7.28
C LYS A 82 -1.04 1.02 -8.64
N THR A 83 -1.59 -0.19 -8.71
CA THR A 83 -2.17 -0.74 -9.94
C THR A 83 -3.34 0.11 -10.40
N ALA A 84 -4.29 0.45 -9.52
CA ALA A 84 -5.40 1.34 -9.87
C ALA A 84 -4.93 2.72 -10.37
N ASN A 85 -3.93 3.31 -9.70
CA ASN A 85 -3.36 4.61 -10.08
C ASN A 85 -2.73 4.58 -11.47
N VAL A 86 -2.01 3.51 -11.81
CA VAL A 86 -1.44 3.31 -13.16
C VAL A 86 -2.55 3.10 -14.21
N LEU A 87 -3.52 2.22 -13.92
CA LEU A 87 -4.61 1.93 -14.85
C LEU A 87 -5.49 3.16 -15.16
N ASN A 88 -5.64 4.09 -14.20
CA ASN A 88 -6.35 5.35 -14.40
C ASN A 88 -5.72 6.26 -15.46
N GLN A 89 -4.44 6.05 -15.80
CA GLN A 89 -3.73 6.78 -16.85
C GLN A 89 -3.83 6.10 -18.23
N LEU A 90 -4.57 4.99 -18.31
CA LEU A 90 -4.69 4.16 -19.51
C LEU A 90 -6.14 4.06 -20.02
N PRO A 91 -6.36 4.03 -21.35
CA PRO A 91 -7.69 3.74 -21.91
C PRO A 91 -8.22 2.37 -21.47
N LYS A 92 -9.52 2.28 -21.17
CA LYS A 92 -10.18 1.04 -20.69
C LYS A 92 -9.85 -0.21 -21.54
N LYS A 93 -9.72 -0.05 -22.86
CA LYS A 93 -9.43 -1.16 -23.80
C LYS A 93 -8.08 -1.85 -23.51
N VAL A 94 -7.08 -1.14 -23.02
CA VAL A 94 -5.73 -1.70 -22.76
C VAL A 94 -5.49 -2.06 -21.29
N GLN A 95 -6.39 -1.67 -20.38
CA GLN A 95 -6.24 -1.91 -18.95
C GLN A 95 -6.14 -3.41 -18.57
N PRO A 96 -6.88 -4.36 -19.17
CA PRO A 96 -6.74 -5.77 -18.82
C PRO A 96 -5.32 -6.31 -19.07
N GLN A 97 -4.72 -5.96 -20.22
CA GLN A 97 -3.34 -6.34 -20.55
C GLN A 97 -2.34 -5.66 -19.61
N ALA A 98 -2.49 -4.35 -19.40
CA ALA A 98 -1.61 -3.58 -18.52
C ALA A 98 -1.64 -4.12 -17.09
N LYS A 99 -2.81 -4.51 -16.58
CA LYS A 99 -2.97 -5.13 -15.26
C LYS A 99 -2.22 -6.46 -15.17
N GLY A 100 -2.29 -7.29 -16.22
CA GLY A 100 -1.52 -8.53 -16.31
C GLY A 100 -0.02 -8.28 -16.20
N MET A 101 0.51 -7.33 -16.98
CA MET A 101 1.92 -6.95 -16.94
C MET A 101 2.35 -6.38 -15.58
N LEU A 102 1.51 -5.57 -14.93
CA LEU A 102 1.79 -5.09 -13.57
C LEU A 102 1.86 -6.24 -12.57
N HIS A 103 1.00 -7.25 -12.69
CA HIS A 103 1.06 -8.44 -11.84
C HIS A 103 2.33 -9.27 -12.07
N GLU A 104 2.86 -9.32 -13.28
CA GLU A 104 4.16 -9.96 -13.57
C GLU A 104 5.30 -9.27 -12.80
N ILE A 105 5.27 -7.94 -12.68
CA ILE A 105 6.24 -7.18 -11.88
C ILE A 105 6.12 -7.56 -10.40
N TRP A 106 4.92 -7.50 -9.82
CA TRP A 106 4.72 -7.70 -8.37
C TRP A 106 4.97 -9.13 -7.90
N ASN A 107 4.68 -10.11 -8.75
CA ASN A 107 4.78 -11.54 -8.43
C ASN A 107 6.06 -12.18 -8.97
N SER A 108 7.00 -11.38 -9.49
CA SER A 108 8.27 -11.88 -9.99
C SER A 108 9.06 -12.58 -8.89
N PRO A 109 9.67 -13.76 -9.19
CA PRO A 109 10.38 -14.56 -8.18
C PRO A 109 11.69 -13.91 -7.74
N THR A 110 12.29 -13.07 -8.59
CA THR A 110 13.51 -12.33 -8.30
C THR A 110 13.37 -10.86 -8.65
N LYS A 111 14.23 -10.03 -8.04
CA LYS A 111 14.32 -8.60 -8.38
C LYS A 111 14.68 -8.39 -9.86
N ALA A 112 15.60 -9.21 -10.40
CA ALA A 112 16.01 -9.09 -11.79
C ALA A 112 14.86 -9.40 -12.77
N ASP A 113 14.00 -10.36 -12.44
CA ASP A 113 12.82 -10.66 -13.25
C ASP A 113 11.77 -9.55 -13.15
N ALA A 114 11.60 -8.97 -11.95
CA ALA A 114 10.73 -7.81 -11.75
C ALA A 114 11.19 -6.61 -12.56
N GLU A 115 12.50 -6.34 -12.61
CA GLU A 115 13.10 -5.27 -13.41
C GLU A 115 12.88 -5.51 -14.91
N LYS A 116 13.08 -6.74 -15.42
CA LYS A 116 12.78 -7.07 -16.82
C LYS A 116 11.29 -6.86 -17.16
N ALA A 117 10.39 -7.30 -16.29
CA ALA A 117 8.95 -7.10 -16.48
C ALA A 117 8.57 -5.61 -16.44
N PHE A 118 9.22 -4.84 -15.56
CA PHE A 118 9.05 -3.39 -15.47
C PHE A 118 9.52 -2.69 -16.74
N ASP A 119 10.72 -3.02 -17.24
CA ASP A 119 11.25 -2.46 -18.49
C ASP A 119 10.33 -2.77 -19.69
N LEU A 120 9.76 -3.98 -19.73
CA LEU A 120 8.79 -4.36 -20.75
C LEU A 120 7.50 -3.54 -20.65
N PHE A 121 7.00 -3.30 -19.44
CA PHE A 121 5.83 -2.45 -19.20
C PHE A 121 6.08 -1.02 -19.68
N VAL A 122 7.23 -0.44 -19.28
CA VAL A 122 7.64 0.90 -19.68
C VAL A 122 7.76 1.00 -21.20
N LYS A 123 8.46 0.07 -21.85
CA LYS A 123 8.58 0.03 -23.32
C LYS A 123 7.23 -0.04 -24.04
N SER A 124 6.25 -0.75 -23.47
CA SER A 124 4.93 -0.95 -24.07
C SER A 124 4.01 0.26 -23.94
N TYR A 125 4.07 0.99 -22.81
CA TYR A 125 3.11 2.05 -22.50
C TYR A 125 3.70 3.46 -22.53
N GLN A 126 4.98 3.66 -22.20
CA GLN A 126 5.59 4.99 -22.15
C GLN A 126 5.46 5.78 -23.47
N PRO A 127 5.66 5.20 -24.68
CA PRO A 127 5.62 5.96 -25.92
C PRO A 127 4.28 6.64 -26.22
N LYS A 128 3.17 6.06 -25.72
CA LYS A 128 1.81 6.55 -25.99
C LYS A 128 1.09 7.06 -24.74
N TYR A 129 1.48 6.58 -23.57
CA TYR A 129 0.81 6.80 -22.29
C TYR A 129 1.85 7.07 -21.19
N TYR A 130 2.77 8.03 -21.41
CA TYR A 130 3.87 8.33 -20.48
C TYR A 130 3.44 8.53 -19.02
N LYS A 131 2.23 9.08 -18.77
CA LYS A 131 1.67 9.24 -17.41
C LYS A 131 1.46 7.93 -16.65
N ALA A 132 1.31 6.81 -17.35
CA ALA A 132 1.17 5.49 -16.74
C ALA A 132 2.51 4.91 -16.27
N THR A 133 3.63 5.49 -16.70
CA THR A 133 5.00 5.00 -16.47
C THR A 133 5.87 5.99 -15.69
N ASP A 134 5.28 7.09 -15.22
CA ASP A 134 5.91 8.11 -14.39
C ASP A 134 5.90 7.72 -12.88
#